data_AF-A0A4Y9XKS8-F1
#
_entry.id   AF-A0A4Y9XKS8-F1
#
_cell.length_a   1.000
_cell.length_b   1.000
_cell.length_c   1.000
_cell.angle_alpha   90.00
_cell.angle_beta   90.00
_cell.angle_gamma   90.00
#
_symmetry.space_group_name_H-M   'P 1'
#
loop_
_entity.id
_entity.type
_entity.pdbx_description
1 polymer ?
#
loop_
_entity_poly.entity_id
_entity_poly.type
_entity_poly.pdbx_seq_one_letter_code
_entity_poly.pdbx_strand_id
1 'polypeptide(L)'
;ISRRRVDIFYFWSIPAGPLTRPVKLTTWRQANAYKELTIPPPPRPRDGAQCCLVLTAVASSEASVIGLNDVKAEAAPLPVSSLPITFQARPTGKAKQESIERVFRLMDGEGPLMRIREQTSFDLDKKLWDSGIGLSSWLSRLSANTSTPKHPLVAELKQVLFEKGDSDIVELGAGTGIVSLVLAALCRSKSEPPQPMPRILTTDLESSMELMNFDIAQNASLYEDARPTALTLDWDEELPETVAEVGTRGGFNAIVMADVTYNTASFPALVQTIKALIALSLPLPSDPEDAGDTHTHKRPLVLLAYKQRDPAERELWDMLEKEASVQLEQVGAVAGAGGDAVEIWIGRQSRSSHACMFPCSPRSFPSPGIWSWKSAPAKPGGARLKTTAPRPLRRTSHSAKPYPGNLKTGKAPCRQSQTFWKLSTYYNELDGGTATLLNINFRHDAADDIARHPLSSRKLRNYLQQVFGSYPLDDDGFATGGRHKHTLLKSDEIEIYFHLSRQPSGEL
;
A
#
# COMPACT_ATOMS: atom_id res chain seq x y z
N ILE A 1 22.95 -8.09 11.95
CA ILE A 1 23.57 -6.96 11.21
C ILE A 1 25.01 -6.76 11.68
N SER A 2 25.98 -7.23 10.90
CA SER A 2 27.42 -7.01 11.15
C SER A 2 27.73 -5.53 11.36
N ARG A 3 28.75 -5.24 12.20
CA ARG A 3 29.29 -3.94 12.65
C ARG A 3 29.79 -3.03 11.51
N ARG A 4 29.04 -2.85 10.43
CA ARG A 4 29.40 -1.91 9.36
C ARG A 4 29.19 -0.50 9.89
N ARG A 5 30.31 0.16 10.16
CA ARG A 5 30.35 1.61 10.36
C ARG A 5 30.01 2.24 9.03
N VAL A 6 28.89 2.94 8.97
CA VAL A 6 28.47 3.69 7.78
C VAL A 6 28.75 5.15 8.05
N ASP A 7 29.63 5.75 7.26
CA ASP A 7 29.84 7.20 7.32
C ASP A 7 28.70 7.91 6.60
N ILE A 8 28.13 8.92 7.25
CA ILE A 8 27.09 9.78 6.69
C ILE A 8 27.73 11.12 6.37
N PHE A 9 27.51 11.57 5.14
CA PHE A 9 27.96 12.85 4.61
C PHE A 9 26.75 13.75 4.38
N TYR A 10 26.98 15.05 4.37
CA TYR A 10 26.01 16.03 3.95
C TYR A 10 26.60 17.01 2.94
N PHE A 11 25.74 17.60 2.12
CA PHE A 11 26.05 18.78 1.32
C PHE A 11 24.78 19.58 1.04
N TRP A 12 24.96 20.82 0.59
CA TRP A 12 23.87 21.70 0.20
C TRP A 12 23.70 21.71 -1.32
N SER A 13 22.47 21.48 -1.76
CA SER A 13 22.02 21.72 -3.12
C SER A 13 21.42 23.12 -3.21
N ILE A 14 21.98 23.96 -4.07
CA ILE A 14 21.58 25.36 -4.24
C ILE A 14 20.93 25.48 -5.62
N PRO A 15 19.67 25.94 -5.72
CA PRO A 15 19.01 26.16 -7.00
C PRO A 15 19.86 27.06 -7.91
N ALA A 16 20.15 26.59 -9.12
CA ALA A 16 21.01 27.25 -10.10
C ALA A 16 22.43 27.60 -9.62
N GLY A 17 22.87 27.02 -8.50
CA GLY A 17 24.20 27.19 -7.92
C GLY A 17 25.03 25.90 -7.97
N PRO A 18 26.35 26.00 -7.74
CA PRO A 18 27.18 24.81 -7.59
C PRO A 18 26.79 24.05 -6.31
N LEU A 19 26.81 22.71 -6.38
CA LEU A 19 26.71 21.87 -5.19
C LEU A 19 27.89 22.13 -4.26
N THR A 20 27.65 22.16 -2.95
CA THR A 20 28.78 22.22 -2.01
C THR A 20 29.51 20.88 -1.98
N ARG A 21 30.80 20.88 -1.62
CA ARG A 21 31.55 19.64 -1.41
C ARG A 21 30.91 18.82 -0.27
N PRO A 22 30.77 17.49 -0.41
CA PRO A 22 30.35 16.62 0.68
C PRO A 22 31.25 16.74 1.90
N VAL A 23 30.65 16.88 3.08
CA VAL A 23 31.32 16.94 4.38
C VAL A 23 30.82 15.79 5.24
N LYS A 24 31.74 15.07 5.90
CA LYS A 24 31.36 14.00 6.82
C LYS A 24 30.58 14.58 7.99
N LEU A 25 29.34 14.12 8.17
CA LEU A 25 28.45 14.51 9.26
C LEU A 25 28.71 13.67 10.51
N THR A 26 28.67 12.35 10.35
CA THR A 26 28.77 11.40 11.46
C THR A 26 29.15 10.01 10.94
N THR A 27 29.33 9.07 11.86
CA THR A 27 29.35 7.63 11.56
C THR A 27 28.14 7.01 12.25
N TRP A 28 27.23 6.40 11.50
CA TRP A 28 26.06 5.72 12.02
C TRP A 28 26.46 4.52 12.88
N ARG A 29 25.82 4.42 14.04
CA ARG A 29 25.94 3.36 15.04
C ARG A 29 24.59 3.21 15.74
N GLN A 30 24.26 2.01 16.21
CA GLN A 30 23.03 1.81 16.99
C GLN A 30 22.94 2.79 18.19
N ALA A 31 24.06 3.03 18.86
CA ALA A 31 24.14 3.94 20.01
C ALA A 31 23.88 5.43 19.69
N ASN A 32 23.87 5.83 18.41
CA ASN A 32 23.58 7.21 18.01
C ASN A 32 22.42 7.33 17.01
N ALA A 33 21.59 6.29 16.88
CA ALA A 33 20.48 6.25 15.91
C ALA A 33 19.48 7.41 16.09
N TYR A 34 19.31 7.91 17.32
CA TYR A 34 18.40 9.01 17.65
C TYR A 34 19.12 10.27 18.14
N LYS A 35 20.43 10.37 17.91
CA LYS A 35 21.20 11.54 18.33
C LYS A 35 20.90 12.71 17.41
N GLU A 36 20.47 13.84 17.98
CA GLU A 36 20.34 15.09 17.25
C GLU A 36 21.70 15.57 16.73
N LEU A 37 21.73 16.03 15.48
CA LEU A 37 22.93 16.52 14.80
C LEU A 37 22.69 17.95 14.31
N THR A 38 23.67 18.81 14.51
CA THR A 38 23.64 20.20 14.05
C THR A 38 24.46 20.34 12.77
N ILE A 39 23.89 20.98 11.76
CA ILE A 39 24.52 21.20 10.46
C ILE A 39 24.64 22.72 10.23
N PRO A 40 25.84 23.22 9.86
CA PRO A 40 25.99 24.64 9.55
C PRO A 40 25.24 25.02 8.26
N PRO A 41 24.77 26.27 8.16
CA PRO A 41 24.12 26.76 6.94
C PRO A 41 25.07 26.69 5.72
N PRO A 42 24.54 26.71 4.48
CA PRO A 42 25.38 26.74 3.29
C PRO A 42 26.26 28.00 3.28
N PRO A 43 27.45 27.98 2.65
CA PRO A 43 28.33 29.14 2.60
C PRO A 43 27.65 30.36 1.97
N ARG A 44 27.60 31.48 2.71
CA ARG A 44 27.04 32.77 2.27
C ARG A 44 25.58 32.67 1.77
N PRO A 45 24.64 32.19 2.62
CA PRO A 45 23.24 32.16 2.22
C PRO A 45 22.75 33.61 2.03
N ARG A 46 22.17 33.90 0.88
CA ARG A 46 21.49 35.19 0.68
C ARG A 46 20.18 35.18 1.47
N ASP A 47 19.73 36.35 1.90
CA ASP A 47 18.40 36.48 2.49
C ASP A 47 17.34 36.04 1.47
N GLY A 48 16.43 35.15 1.87
CA GLY A 48 15.45 34.51 1.01
C GLY A 48 15.99 33.37 0.14
N ALA A 49 17.28 33.00 0.24
CA ALA A 49 17.81 31.87 -0.50
C ALA A 49 17.15 30.56 -0.05
N GLN A 50 16.79 29.72 -1.03
CA GLN A 50 16.29 28.37 -0.78
C GLN A 50 17.40 27.37 -1.09
N CYS A 51 17.70 26.46 -0.17
CA CYS A 51 18.67 25.38 -0.40
C CYS A 51 18.11 24.07 0.14
N CYS A 52 18.46 22.95 -0.49
CA CYS A 52 18.14 21.62 0.05
C CYS A 52 19.36 21.01 0.72
N LEU A 53 19.17 20.40 1.88
CA LEU A 53 20.18 19.59 2.53
C LEU A 53 20.12 18.17 1.98
N VAL A 54 21.23 17.66 1.48
CA VAL A 54 21.34 16.27 1.01
C VAL A 54 22.15 15.46 2.01
N LEU A 55 21.65 14.29 2.40
CA LEU A 55 22.37 13.29 3.20
C LEU A 55 22.66 12.07 2.32
N THR A 56 23.88 11.54 2.44
CA THR A 56 24.31 10.37 1.64
C THR A 56 25.38 9.59 2.39
N ALA A 57 25.50 8.30 2.09
CA ALA A 57 26.56 7.46 2.61
C ALA A 57 27.84 7.44 1.73
N VAL A 58 27.83 8.20 0.63
CA VAL A 58 28.94 8.29 -0.31
C VAL A 58 29.51 9.71 -0.31
N ALA A 59 30.83 9.84 -0.25
CA ALA A 59 31.52 11.14 -0.30
C ALA A 59 31.56 11.74 -1.72
N SER A 60 30.42 11.77 -2.42
CA SER A 60 30.25 12.31 -3.77
C SER A 60 28.94 13.08 -3.88
N SER A 61 28.97 14.24 -4.53
CA SER A 61 27.76 15.05 -4.79
C SER A 61 26.86 14.45 -5.88
N GLU A 62 27.41 13.59 -6.74
CA GLU A 62 26.65 12.84 -7.76
C GLU A 62 25.80 11.74 -7.13
N ALA A 63 26.10 11.36 -5.88
CA ALA A 63 25.37 10.35 -5.14
C ALA A 63 24.04 10.87 -4.55
N SER A 64 23.49 11.99 -5.02
CA SER A 64 22.13 12.44 -4.69
C SER A 64 21.04 11.71 -5.48
N VAL A 65 21.43 11.11 -6.62
CA VAL A 65 20.53 10.39 -7.52
C VAL A 65 20.75 8.89 -7.37
N ILE A 66 19.66 8.15 -7.19
CA ILE A 66 19.64 6.71 -7.01
C ILE A 66 19.42 6.05 -8.38
N GLY A 67 20.40 5.30 -8.89
CA GLY A 67 20.20 4.50 -10.10
C GLY A 67 19.28 3.32 -9.81
N LEU A 68 18.08 3.28 -10.40
CA LEU A 68 17.08 2.24 -10.11
C LEU A 68 17.53 0.84 -10.58
N ASN A 69 18.34 0.77 -11.64
CA ASN A 69 18.87 -0.51 -12.16
C ASN A 69 20.01 -1.10 -11.31
N ASP A 70 20.76 -0.24 -10.61
CA ASP A 70 21.94 -0.59 -9.79
C ASP A 70 21.72 -0.20 -8.31
N VAL A 71 20.50 -0.37 -7.81
CA VAL A 71 20.22 -0.13 -6.39
C VAL A 71 20.97 -1.16 -5.56
N LYS A 72 22.05 -0.70 -4.92
CA LYS A 72 22.82 -1.47 -3.94
C LYS A 72 22.27 -1.25 -2.54
N ALA A 73 21.02 -1.65 -2.30
CA ALA A 73 20.33 -1.43 -1.01
C ALA A 73 21.07 -2.09 0.17
N GLU A 74 21.84 -3.16 -0.07
CA GLU A 74 22.66 -3.84 0.94
C GLU A 74 23.88 -3.03 1.41
N ALA A 75 24.37 -2.09 0.61
CA ALA A 75 25.69 -1.50 0.83
C ALA A 75 25.66 -0.31 1.80
N ALA A 76 24.66 0.55 1.68
CA ALA A 76 24.53 1.76 2.48
C ALA A 76 23.12 2.37 2.41
N PRO A 77 22.72 3.22 3.37
CA PRO A 77 21.50 4.00 3.30
C PRO A 77 21.43 4.80 2.00
N LEU A 78 20.26 4.77 1.36
CA LEU A 78 20.03 5.54 0.14
C LEU A 78 20.07 7.04 0.45
N PRO A 79 20.59 7.85 -0.48
CA PRO A 79 20.63 9.30 -0.33
C PRO A 79 19.21 9.88 -0.21
N VAL A 80 19.11 10.99 0.49
CA VAL A 80 17.86 11.69 0.77
C VAL A 80 18.11 13.19 0.78
N SER A 81 17.15 13.96 0.27
CA SER A 81 17.16 15.42 0.28
C SER A 81 16.06 15.96 1.18
N SER A 82 16.32 17.08 1.86
CA SER A 82 15.27 17.89 2.46
C SER A 82 14.44 18.55 1.35
N LEU A 83 13.20 18.95 1.67
CA LEU A 83 12.54 20.02 0.92
C LEU A 83 13.34 21.34 1.01
N PRO A 84 13.04 22.33 0.14
CA PRO A 84 13.75 23.60 0.14
C PRO A 84 13.67 24.33 1.49
N ILE A 85 14.82 24.58 2.11
CA ILE A 85 14.98 25.34 3.34
C ILE A 85 15.23 26.80 2.96
N THR A 86 14.35 27.70 3.41
CA THR A 86 14.48 29.14 3.18
C THR A 86 15.33 29.76 4.28
N PHE A 87 16.45 30.39 3.91
CA PHE A 87 17.34 31.12 4.83
C PHE A 87 16.93 32.58 4.91
N GLN A 88 16.68 33.07 6.12
CA GLN A 88 16.26 34.44 6.38
C GLN A 88 17.16 35.08 7.43
N ALA A 89 17.44 36.38 7.28
CA ALA A 89 18.19 37.16 8.26
C ALA A 89 17.47 37.27 9.62
N ARG A 90 16.13 37.18 9.61
CA ARG A 90 15.27 37.18 10.79
C ARG A 90 14.28 36.03 10.70
N PRO A 91 14.57 34.87 11.32
CA PRO A 91 13.68 33.71 11.23
C PRO A 91 12.35 33.98 11.95
N THR A 92 11.25 33.87 11.22
CA THR A 92 9.89 33.96 11.78
C THR A 92 9.40 32.56 12.16
N GLY A 93 9.79 32.09 13.36
CA GLY A 93 9.30 30.83 13.93
C GLY A 93 10.21 29.61 13.67
N LYS A 94 9.90 28.53 14.39
CA LYS A 94 10.56 27.21 14.24
C LYS A 94 9.57 26.26 13.57
N ALA A 95 9.47 26.31 12.25
CA ALA A 95 8.74 25.29 11.51
C ALA A 95 9.62 24.04 11.39
N LYS A 96 9.18 22.93 11.98
CA LYS A 96 9.82 21.62 11.75
C LYS A 96 9.42 21.15 10.36
N GLN A 97 10.40 20.78 9.55
CA GLN A 97 10.13 20.12 8.28
C GLN A 97 9.96 18.62 8.51
N GLU A 98 8.88 18.05 7.99
CA GLU A 98 8.52 16.64 8.19
C GLU A 98 8.46 15.85 6.89
N SER A 99 9.09 16.38 5.84
CA SER A 99 9.14 15.72 4.53
C SER A 99 10.54 15.75 3.95
N ILE A 100 10.83 14.68 3.21
CA ILE A 100 12.07 14.44 2.50
C ILE A 100 11.76 13.98 1.07
N GLU A 101 12.75 14.04 0.20
CA GLU A 101 12.64 13.62 -1.19
C GLU A 101 13.79 12.68 -1.55
N ARG A 102 13.47 11.66 -2.36
CA ARG A 102 14.44 10.80 -3.04
C ARG A 102 14.31 10.96 -4.54
N VAL A 103 15.45 10.99 -5.23
CA VAL A 103 15.51 11.12 -6.68
C VAL A 103 16.03 9.82 -7.26
N PHE A 104 15.22 9.19 -8.11
CA PHE A 104 15.53 7.94 -8.80
C PHE A 104 15.78 8.21 -10.27
N ARG A 105 16.82 7.61 -10.83
CA ARG A 105 17.08 7.55 -12.26
C ARG A 105 16.56 6.23 -12.79
N LEU A 106 15.55 6.29 -13.65
CA LEU A 106 14.82 5.10 -14.10
C LEU A 106 15.63 4.22 -15.06
N MET A 107 16.43 4.84 -15.93
CA MET A 107 17.23 4.20 -16.96
C MET A 107 18.70 4.61 -16.85
N ASP A 108 19.62 3.75 -17.31
CA ASP A 108 21.06 4.06 -17.30
C ASP A 108 21.39 5.26 -18.20
N GLY A 109 22.51 5.95 -17.94
CA GLY A 109 22.90 7.17 -18.67
C GLY A 109 22.04 8.37 -18.26
N GLU A 110 21.83 9.37 -19.12
CA GLU A 110 21.01 10.57 -18.83
C GLU A 110 19.49 10.33 -18.92
N GLY A 111 19.03 9.23 -18.33
CA GLY A 111 17.61 8.86 -18.28
C GLY A 111 16.75 9.80 -17.42
N PRO A 112 15.41 9.69 -17.54
CA PRO A 112 14.49 10.52 -16.78
C PRO A 112 14.63 10.31 -15.26
N LEU A 113 14.42 11.40 -14.52
CA LEU A 113 14.46 11.42 -13.07
C LEU A 113 13.05 11.41 -12.50
N MET A 114 12.79 10.45 -11.61
CA MET A 114 11.59 10.34 -10.80
C MET A 114 11.87 10.85 -9.39
N ARG A 115 10.95 11.62 -8.81
CA ARG A 115 11.08 12.19 -7.46
C ARG A 115 9.97 11.66 -6.58
N ILE A 116 10.32 11.05 -5.47
CA ILE A 116 9.36 10.52 -4.49
C ILE A 116 9.51 11.28 -3.19
N ARG A 117 8.40 11.78 -2.65
CA ARG A 117 8.33 12.40 -1.34
C ARG A 117 7.96 11.36 -0.28
N GLU A 118 8.57 11.49 0.89
CA GLU A 118 8.20 10.71 2.08
C GLU A 118 7.87 11.68 3.23
N GLN A 119 7.07 11.23 4.18
CA GLN A 119 6.91 11.93 5.46
C GLN A 119 7.78 11.26 6.53
N THR A 120 8.45 12.07 7.35
CA THR A 120 9.34 11.61 8.42
C THR A 120 8.57 11.22 9.69
N SER A 121 7.25 11.11 9.64
CA SER A 121 6.41 10.63 10.74
C SER A 121 6.58 9.12 10.95
N PHE A 122 5.88 8.54 11.93
CA PHE A 122 5.91 7.09 12.16
C PHE A 122 4.95 6.31 11.28
N ASP A 123 4.13 7.00 10.48
CA ASP A 123 3.18 6.38 9.55
C ASP A 123 3.94 5.53 8.53
N LEU A 124 3.52 4.28 8.38
CA LEU A 124 4.23 3.28 7.56
C LEU A 124 3.97 3.48 6.07
N ASP A 125 2.76 3.95 5.75
CA ASP A 125 2.24 4.20 4.41
C ASP A 125 2.88 5.43 3.74
N LYS A 126 3.61 6.24 4.51
CA LYS A 126 4.28 7.46 4.05
C LYS A 126 5.78 7.33 3.83
N LYS A 127 6.28 6.09 3.82
CA LYS A 127 7.70 5.76 3.67
C LYS A 127 7.95 4.86 2.48
N LEU A 128 9.17 4.93 1.96
CA LEU A 128 9.68 3.98 1.01
C LEU A 128 10.22 2.75 1.72
N TRP A 129 9.76 1.60 1.26
CA TRP A 129 10.17 0.30 1.76
C TRP A 129 11.05 -0.43 0.75
N ASP A 130 11.93 -1.28 1.28
CA ASP A 130 12.87 -2.07 0.48
C ASP A 130 12.16 -2.88 -0.60
N SER A 131 11.01 -3.50 -0.29
CA SER A 131 10.26 -4.30 -1.26
C SER A 131 9.75 -3.46 -2.43
N GLY A 132 9.30 -2.23 -2.18
CA GLY A 132 8.90 -1.29 -3.25
C GLY A 132 10.08 -0.91 -4.13
N ILE A 133 11.21 -0.54 -3.53
CA ILE A 133 12.43 -0.18 -4.27
C ILE A 133 12.97 -1.40 -5.05
N GLY A 134 13.01 -2.57 -4.42
CA GLY A 134 13.48 -3.83 -5.00
C GLY A 134 12.61 -4.26 -6.18
N LEU A 135 11.29 -4.16 -6.05
CA LEU A 135 10.36 -4.45 -7.15
C LEU A 135 10.53 -3.47 -8.31
N SER A 136 10.57 -2.18 -8.04
CA SER A 136 10.82 -1.13 -9.03
C SER A 136 12.15 -1.36 -9.77
N SER A 137 13.20 -1.74 -9.04
CA SER A 137 14.51 -2.10 -9.59
C SER A 137 14.45 -3.33 -10.49
N TRP A 138 13.72 -4.37 -10.07
CA TRP A 138 13.52 -5.59 -10.85
C TRP A 138 12.71 -5.33 -12.13
N LEU A 139 11.64 -4.55 -12.05
CA LEU A 139 10.79 -4.16 -13.18
C LEU A 139 11.56 -3.32 -14.21
N SER A 140 12.41 -2.39 -13.76
CA SER A 140 13.22 -1.59 -14.68
C SER A 140 14.21 -2.45 -15.48
N ARG A 141 14.89 -3.39 -14.81
CA ARG A 141 15.75 -4.37 -15.49
C ARG A 141 14.97 -5.30 -16.41
N LEU A 142 13.77 -5.71 -16.01
CA LEU A 142 12.91 -6.57 -16.83
C LEU A 142 12.47 -5.86 -18.12
N SER A 143 12.09 -4.58 -18.03
CA SER A 143 11.72 -3.74 -19.16
C SER A 143 12.90 -3.49 -20.12
N ALA A 144 14.08 -3.21 -19.57
CA ALA A 144 15.29 -2.95 -20.37
C ALA A 144 15.85 -4.20 -21.05
N ASN A 145 15.57 -5.40 -20.53
CA ASN A 145 16.09 -6.64 -21.08
C ASN A 145 15.39 -7.00 -22.40
N THR A 146 16.11 -7.02 -23.52
CA THR A 146 15.57 -7.40 -24.84
C THR A 146 15.47 -8.90 -25.04
N SER A 147 16.16 -9.71 -24.24
CA SER A 147 16.05 -11.17 -24.31
C SER A 147 14.74 -11.67 -23.71
N THR A 148 14.26 -12.81 -24.21
CA THR A 148 13.12 -13.51 -23.62
C THR A 148 13.51 -14.03 -22.24
N PRO A 149 12.75 -13.71 -21.18
CA PRO A 149 13.00 -14.25 -19.85
C PRO A 149 12.97 -15.78 -19.87
N LYS A 150 13.89 -16.43 -19.15
CA LYS A 150 13.94 -17.89 -19.08
C LYS A 150 12.74 -18.49 -18.32
N HIS A 151 12.23 -17.76 -17.34
CA HIS A 151 11.12 -18.20 -16.51
C HIS A 151 9.79 -17.90 -17.20
N PRO A 152 8.89 -18.88 -17.42
CA PRO A 152 7.67 -18.69 -18.19
C PRO A 152 6.74 -17.62 -17.60
N LEU A 153 6.55 -17.60 -16.27
CA LEU A 153 5.76 -16.54 -15.61
C LEU A 153 6.35 -15.14 -15.79
N VAL A 154 7.68 -15.02 -15.83
CA VAL A 154 8.33 -13.72 -16.03
C VAL A 154 8.19 -13.27 -17.49
N ALA A 155 8.27 -14.20 -18.44
CA ALA A 155 8.01 -13.90 -19.84
C ALA A 155 6.56 -13.44 -20.06
N GLU A 156 5.58 -14.13 -19.45
CA GLU A 156 4.18 -13.73 -19.52
C GLU A 156 3.94 -12.37 -18.85
N LEU A 157 4.50 -12.16 -17.66
CA LEU A 157 4.39 -10.87 -16.96
C LEU A 157 5.00 -9.74 -17.79
N LYS A 158 6.18 -9.94 -18.38
CA LYS A 158 6.82 -8.93 -19.25
C LYS A 158 5.93 -8.58 -20.44
N GLN A 159 5.33 -9.59 -21.07
CA GLN A 159 4.40 -9.41 -22.18
C GLN A 159 3.19 -8.56 -21.74
N VAL A 160 2.58 -8.91 -20.60
CA VAL A 160 1.45 -8.18 -20.01
C VAL A 160 1.85 -6.74 -19.70
N LEU A 161 2.93 -6.52 -18.95
CA LEU A 161 3.25 -5.19 -18.45
C LEU A 161 3.78 -4.24 -19.53
N PHE A 162 4.57 -4.73 -20.50
CA PHE A 162 5.36 -3.84 -21.36
C PHE A 162 5.14 -4.02 -22.87
N GLU A 163 4.52 -5.12 -23.33
CA GLU A 163 4.43 -5.43 -24.76
C GLU A 163 3.01 -5.33 -25.32
N LYS A 164 1.98 -5.65 -24.53
CA LYS A 164 0.57 -5.63 -24.97
C LYS A 164 0.00 -4.22 -25.13
N GLY A 165 0.46 -3.27 -24.30
CA GLY A 165 0.11 -1.85 -24.36
C GLY A 165 -1.23 -1.45 -23.74
N ASP A 166 -2.18 -2.36 -23.57
CA ASP A 166 -3.56 -2.07 -23.11
C ASP A 166 -3.85 -2.57 -21.67
N SER A 167 -2.81 -2.75 -20.86
CA SER A 167 -2.93 -3.48 -19.60
C SER A 167 -3.61 -2.69 -18.48
N ASP A 168 -4.55 -3.37 -17.81
CA ASP A 168 -5.18 -2.91 -16.57
C ASP A 168 -4.46 -3.54 -15.37
N ILE A 169 -3.89 -2.68 -14.52
CA ILE A 169 -3.05 -3.03 -13.38
C ILE A 169 -3.62 -2.39 -12.12
N VAL A 170 -3.63 -3.13 -11.02
CA VAL A 170 -3.91 -2.60 -9.68
C VAL A 170 -2.74 -2.87 -8.75
N GLU A 171 -2.29 -1.87 -8.02
CA GLU A 171 -1.36 -2.00 -6.90
C GLU A 171 -2.12 -1.90 -5.57
N LEU A 172 -1.94 -2.87 -4.68
CA LEU A 172 -2.52 -2.88 -3.33
C LEU A 172 -1.46 -2.47 -2.30
N GLY A 173 -1.83 -1.58 -1.38
CA GLY A 173 -0.93 -1.11 -0.32
C GLY A 173 0.26 -0.33 -0.88
N ALA A 174 0.00 0.61 -1.78
CA ALA A 174 1.01 1.30 -2.57
C ALA A 174 1.85 2.32 -1.77
N GLY A 175 1.32 2.83 -0.66
CA GLY A 175 1.92 3.90 0.15
C GLY A 175 2.28 5.13 -0.70
N THR A 176 3.58 5.33 -0.93
CA THR A 176 4.10 6.40 -1.82
C THR A 176 3.79 6.20 -3.31
N GLY A 177 3.40 4.99 -3.74
CA GLY A 177 3.09 4.67 -5.14
C GLY A 177 4.30 4.43 -6.05
N ILE A 178 5.50 4.23 -5.49
CA ILE A 178 6.73 4.08 -6.27
C ILE A 178 6.67 2.98 -7.33
N VAL A 179 6.00 1.86 -7.07
CA VAL A 179 5.93 0.74 -8.04
C VAL A 179 5.05 1.15 -9.21
N SER A 180 3.84 1.67 -8.97
CA SER A 180 2.96 2.20 -10.00
C SER A 180 3.58 3.33 -10.83
N LEU A 181 4.31 4.25 -10.19
CA LEU A 181 5.00 5.34 -10.89
C LEU A 181 6.09 4.81 -11.82
N VAL A 182 6.84 3.79 -11.39
CA VAL A 182 7.86 3.13 -12.21
C VAL A 182 7.22 2.35 -13.35
N LEU A 183 6.15 1.58 -13.09
CA LEU A 183 5.39 0.89 -14.13
C LEU A 183 4.90 1.88 -15.19
N ALA A 184 4.24 2.95 -14.78
CA ALA A 184 3.73 3.98 -15.67
C ALA A 184 4.84 4.59 -16.56
N ALA A 185 6.00 4.91 -15.96
CA ALA A 185 7.12 5.46 -16.70
C ALA A 185 7.77 4.48 -17.67
N LEU A 186 7.76 3.18 -17.35
CA LEU A 186 8.29 2.10 -18.20
C LEU A 186 7.30 1.66 -19.30
N CYS A 187 6.00 1.82 -19.09
CA CYS A 187 4.95 1.53 -20.08
C CYS A 187 4.89 2.54 -21.24
N ARG A 188 5.80 3.52 -21.29
CA ARG A 188 5.82 4.55 -22.34
C ARG A 188 6.03 3.92 -23.72
N SER A 189 4.97 3.88 -24.51
CA SER A 189 5.00 3.40 -25.89
C SER A 189 5.87 4.31 -26.76
N LYS A 190 6.67 3.72 -27.66
CA LYS A 190 7.41 4.45 -28.71
C LYS A 190 6.56 4.69 -29.98
N SER A 191 5.30 4.31 -29.94
CA SER A 191 4.33 4.30 -31.04
C SER A 191 3.01 4.92 -30.58
N GLU A 192 2.05 5.12 -31.49
CA GLU A 192 0.72 5.65 -31.17
C GLU A 192 0.10 4.96 -29.94
N PRO A 193 -0.59 5.73 -29.07
CA PRO A 193 -1.12 5.19 -27.83
C PRO A 193 -2.13 4.07 -28.13
N PRO A 194 -1.97 2.89 -27.52
CA PRO A 194 -2.89 1.78 -27.70
C PRO A 194 -4.30 2.18 -27.28
N GLN A 195 -5.29 1.59 -27.94
CA GLN A 195 -6.70 1.74 -27.62
C GLN A 195 -7.26 0.36 -27.24
N PRO A 196 -7.77 0.18 -26.01
CA PRO A 196 -7.89 1.18 -24.94
C PRO A 196 -6.54 1.50 -24.28
N MET A 197 -6.44 2.68 -23.66
CA MET A 197 -5.25 3.08 -22.90
C MET A 197 -5.03 2.16 -21.68
N PRO A 198 -3.76 1.92 -21.31
CA PRO A 198 -3.44 1.17 -20.10
C PRO A 198 -3.93 1.93 -18.86
N ARG A 199 -4.40 1.21 -17.85
CA ARG A 199 -4.84 1.80 -16.58
C ARG A 199 -4.00 1.24 -15.45
N ILE A 200 -3.46 2.13 -14.62
CA ILE A 200 -2.77 1.77 -13.39
C ILE A 200 -3.55 2.38 -12.23
N LEU A 201 -4.22 1.54 -11.44
CA LEU A 201 -4.86 1.94 -10.19
C LEU A 201 -3.85 1.71 -9.06
N THR A 202 -3.44 2.79 -8.39
CA THR A 202 -2.53 2.73 -7.25
C THR A 202 -3.34 2.95 -5.98
N THR A 203 -3.45 1.91 -5.15
CA THR A 203 -4.44 1.89 -4.07
C THR A 203 -3.83 1.71 -2.69
N ASP A 204 -4.42 2.39 -1.72
CA ASP A 204 -4.08 2.33 -0.29
C ASP A 204 -5.26 2.87 0.54
N LEU A 205 -5.08 3.02 1.85
CA LEU A 205 -6.01 3.70 2.73
C LEU A 205 -6.04 5.22 2.46
N GLU A 206 -7.11 5.86 2.92
CA GLU A 206 -7.33 7.32 2.75
C GLU A 206 -6.16 8.16 3.29
N SER A 207 -5.46 7.68 4.33
CA SER A 207 -4.31 8.35 4.94
C SER A 207 -3.14 8.59 3.99
N SER A 208 -3.03 7.79 2.92
CA SER A 208 -1.97 7.88 1.93
C SER A 208 -2.29 8.76 0.73
N MET A 209 -3.58 9.08 0.51
CA MET A 209 -4.03 9.68 -0.74
C MET A 209 -3.40 11.05 -1.02
N GLU A 210 -3.18 11.88 -0.01
CA GLU A 210 -2.54 13.19 -0.19
C GLU A 210 -1.11 13.05 -0.73
N LEU A 211 -0.30 12.20 -0.09
CA LEU A 211 1.10 12.00 -0.47
C LEU A 211 1.20 11.31 -1.83
N MET A 212 0.38 10.27 -2.06
CA MET A 212 0.36 9.53 -3.31
C MET A 212 -0.05 10.43 -4.49
N ASN A 213 -1.11 11.25 -4.33
CA ASN A 213 -1.50 12.21 -5.36
C ASN A 213 -0.42 13.27 -5.62
N PHE A 214 0.28 13.70 -4.57
CA PHE A 214 1.41 14.61 -4.71
C PHE A 214 2.51 13.99 -5.58
N ASP A 215 2.93 12.75 -5.29
CA ASP A 215 3.97 12.08 -6.07
C ASP A 215 3.53 11.78 -7.51
N ILE A 216 2.26 11.43 -7.73
CA ILE A 216 1.68 11.29 -9.08
C ILE A 216 1.65 12.64 -9.82
N ALA A 217 1.37 13.76 -9.16
CA ALA A 217 1.39 15.05 -9.83
C ALA A 217 2.82 15.49 -10.17
N GLN A 218 3.75 15.27 -9.23
CA GLN A 218 5.15 15.67 -9.35
C GLN A 218 5.88 14.96 -10.51
N ASN A 219 5.48 13.74 -10.84
CA ASN A 219 6.11 12.93 -11.89
C ASN A 219 5.31 12.89 -13.20
N ALA A 220 4.33 13.78 -13.40
CA ALA A 220 3.41 13.73 -14.53
C ALA A 220 4.08 13.69 -15.91
N SER A 221 5.28 14.28 -16.07
CA SER A 221 6.04 14.25 -17.33
C SER A 221 6.62 12.88 -17.68
N LEU A 222 6.53 11.89 -16.79
CA LEU A 222 7.10 10.55 -17.00
C LEU A 222 6.11 9.59 -17.70
N TYR A 223 4.81 9.85 -17.67
CA TYR A 223 3.77 8.90 -18.08
C TYR A 223 2.59 9.56 -18.79
N GLU A 224 2.87 10.31 -19.86
CA GLU A 224 1.85 11.01 -20.66
C GLU A 224 0.65 10.12 -21.04
N ASP A 225 0.89 8.84 -21.34
CA ASP A 225 -0.13 7.88 -21.80
C ASP A 225 -0.64 6.90 -20.73
N ALA A 226 -0.01 6.84 -19.56
CA ALA A 226 -0.23 5.76 -18.57
C ALA A 226 -0.22 6.29 -17.13
N ARG A 227 -0.77 7.49 -16.90
CA ARG A 227 -0.77 8.11 -15.57
C ARG A 227 -1.47 7.23 -14.52
N PRO A 228 -0.81 6.91 -13.39
CA PRO A 228 -1.47 6.22 -12.29
C PRO A 228 -2.63 7.03 -11.72
N THR A 229 -3.70 6.34 -11.35
CA THR A 229 -4.84 6.92 -10.63
C THR A 229 -4.78 6.47 -9.18
N ALA A 230 -4.59 7.43 -8.25
CA ALA A 230 -4.71 7.15 -6.83
C ALA A 230 -6.17 6.89 -6.46
N LEU A 231 -6.40 5.84 -5.67
CA LEU A 231 -7.73 5.43 -5.26
C LEU A 231 -7.69 4.78 -3.87
N THR A 232 -8.61 5.19 -3.01
CA THR A 232 -8.79 4.55 -1.70
C THR A 232 -9.36 3.15 -1.88
N LEU A 233 -8.70 2.15 -1.32
CA LEU A 233 -9.17 0.76 -1.26
C LEU A 233 -8.78 0.19 0.11
N ASP A 234 -9.78 0.02 0.96
CA ASP A 234 -9.64 -0.70 2.23
C ASP A 234 -9.93 -2.19 1.99
N TRP A 235 -9.02 -3.07 2.43
CA TRP A 235 -9.17 -4.52 2.23
C TRP A 235 -10.33 -5.11 3.03
N ASP A 236 -10.75 -4.44 4.09
CA ASP A 236 -11.88 -4.83 4.94
C ASP A 236 -13.25 -4.37 4.36
N GLU A 237 -13.25 -3.58 3.28
CA GLU A 237 -14.46 -3.05 2.63
C GLU A 237 -14.75 -3.70 1.26
N GLU A 238 -15.92 -3.39 0.70
CA GLU A 238 -16.25 -3.78 -0.67
C GLU A 238 -15.39 -3.05 -1.70
N LEU A 239 -15.16 -3.66 -2.85
CA LEU A 239 -14.39 -3.03 -3.92
C LEU A 239 -15.06 -1.71 -4.36
N PRO A 240 -14.31 -0.59 -4.45
CA PRO A 240 -14.85 0.65 -4.97
C PRO A 240 -15.42 0.48 -6.38
N GLU A 241 -16.46 1.24 -6.73
CA GLU A 241 -17.13 1.18 -8.04
C GLU A 241 -16.13 1.30 -9.20
N THR A 242 -15.16 2.21 -9.10
CA THR A 242 -14.10 2.42 -10.08
C THR A 242 -13.18 1.20 -10.29
N VAL A 243 -13.02 0.36 -9.28
CA VAL A 243 -12.31 -0.94 -9.39
C VAL A 243 -13.21 -1.97 -10.03
N ALA A 244 -14.47 -2.06 -9.59
CA ALA A 244 -15.44 -3.01 -10.12
C ALA A 244 -15.72 -2.78 -11.62
N GLU A 245 -15.72 -1.54 -12.08
CA GLU A 245 -15.86 -1.15 -13.49
C GLU A 245 -14.80 -1.79 -14.40
N VAL A 246 -13.62 -2.15 -13.86
CA VAL A 246 -12.58 -2.86 -14.65
C VAL A 246 -13.09 -4.23 -15.10
N GLY A 247 -14.05 -4.85 -14.41
CA GLY A 247 -14.71 -6.07 -14.86
C GLY A 247 -15.40 -5.90 -16.22
N THR A 248 -15.91 -4.71 -16.54
CA THR A 248 -16.50 -4.42 -17.87
C THR A 248 -15.47 -4.40 -18.99
N ARG A 249 -14.17 -4.29 -18.65
CA ARG A 249 -13.03 -4.35 -19.57
C ARG A 249 -12.36 -5.73 -19.61
N GLY A 250 -12.95 -6.72 -18.94
CA GLY A 250 -12.41 -8.08 -18.86
C GLY A 250 -11.51 -8.32 -17.64
N GLY A 251 -11.50 -7.40 -16.67
CA GLY A 251 -10.76 -7.53 -15.42
C GLY A 251 -9.29 -7.07 -15.50
N PHE A 252 -8.56 -7.25 -14.39
CA PHE A 252 -7.15 -6.87 -14.33
C PHE A 252 -6.26 -7.89 -15.06
N ASN A 253 -5.16 -7.41 -15.63
CA ASN A 253 -4.10 -8.25 -16.17
C ASN A 253 -3.01 -8.54 -15.15
N ALA A 254 -2.79 -7.62 -14.19
CA ALA A 254 -1.89 -7.82 -13.07
C ALA A 254 -2.41 -7.20 -11.78
N ILE A 255 -2.18 -7.90 -10.66
CA ILE A 255 -2.34 -7.41 -9.30
C ILE A 255 -0.93 -7.32 -8.71
N VAL A 256 -0.51 -6.14 -8.27
CA VAL A 256 0.85 -5.85 -7.83
C VAL A 256 0.82 -5.51 -6.33
N MET A 257 1.79 -6.05 -5.59
CA MET A 257 1.92 -5.82 -4.16
C MET A 257 3.39 -5.72 -3.78
N ALA A 258 3.73 -4.79 -2.90
CA ALA A 258 5.06 -4.67 -2.33
C ALA A 258 4.97 -4.39 -0.85
N ASP A 259 5.58 -5.25 -0.02
CA ASP A 259 5.63 -5.08 1.43
C ASP A 259 4.30 -5.10 2.20
N VAL A 260 3.25 -5.69 1.63
CA VAL A 260 1.91 -5.77 2.24
C VAL A 260 1.76 -6.84 3.34
N THR A 261 2.83 -7.55 3.67
CA THR A 261 2.78 -8.76 4.49
C THR A 261 3.05 -8.54 5.98
N TYR A 262 3.30 -7.29 6.42
CA TYR A 262 3.79 -6.99 7.77
C TYR A 262 2.73 -7.17 8.89
N ASN A 263 1.44 -7.19 8.54
CA ASN A 263 0.35 -7.37 9.49
C ASN A 263 -0.44 -8.63 9.14
N THR A 264 -0.09 -9.75 9.79
CA THR A 264 -0.74 -11.05 9.56
C THR A 264 -2.24 -11.03 9.85
N ALA A 265 -2.71 -10.15 10.75
CA ALA A 265 -4.13 -9.99 11.03
C ALA A 265 -4.94 -9.47 9.82
N SER A 266 -4.29 -8.79 8.87
CA SER A 266 -4.92 -8.29 7.64
C SER A 266 -4.95 -9.32 6.51
N PHE A 267 -4.34 -10.50 6.66
CA PHE A 267 -4.29 -11.50 5.59
C PHE A 267 -5.66 -11.99 5.12
N PRO A 268 -6.65 -12.28 5.99
CA PRO A 268 -7.98 -12.68 5.53
C PRO A 268 -8.62 -11.62 4.61
N ALA A 269 -8.53 -10.35 5.00
CA ALA A 269 -9.05 -9.22 4.23
C ALA A 269 -8.34 -9.10 2.87
N LEU A 270 -6.99 -9.08 2.88
CA LEU A 270 -6.18 -9.01 1.67
C LEU A 270 -6.48 -10.16 0.69
N VAL A 271 -6.57 -11.40 1.19
CA VAL A 271 -6.88 -12.58 0.38
C VAL A 271 -8.28 -12.46 -0.23
N GLN A 272 -9.26 -11.96 0.54
CA GLN A 272 -10.60 -11.72 0.04
C GLN A 272 -10.64 -10.63 -1.04
N THR A 273 -9.88 -9.55 -0.87
CA THR A 273 -9.71 -8.51 -1.91
C THR A 273 -9.12 -9.11 -3.18
N ILE A 274 -8.03 -9.89 -3.09
CA ILE A 274 -7.41 -10.54 -4.25
C ILE A 274 -8.39 -11.48 -4.97
N LYS A 275 -9.18 -12.24 -4.21
CA LYS A 275 -10.25 -13.10 -4.78
C LYS A 275 -11.29 -12.28 -5.55
N ALA A 276 -11.73 -11.16 -4.98
CA ALA A 276 -12.69 -10.28 -5.63
C ALA A 276 -12.13 -9.67 -6.92
N LEU A 277 -10.87 -9.21 -6.91
CA LEU A 277 -10.18 -8.68 -8.09
C LEU A 277 -10.01 -9.72 -9.20
N ILE A 278 -9.66 -10.96 -8.84
CA ILE A 278 -9.57 -12.08 -9.77
C ILE A 278 -10.95 -12.39 -10.38
N ALA A 279 -12.01 -12.34 -9.57
CA ALA A 279 -13.38 -12.64 -10.01
C ALA A 279 -13.89 -11.65 -11.07
N LEU A 280 -13.38 -10.41 -11.10
CA LEU A 280 -13.69 -9.43 -12.15
C LEU A 280 -13.24 -9.88 -13.56
N SER A 281 -12.34 -10.86 -13.65
CA SER A 281 -11.82 -11.37 -14.93
C SER A 281 -12.58 -12.61 -15.42
N LEU A 282 -13.64 -13.02 -14.73
CA LEU A 282 -14.46 -14.18 -15.10
C LEU A 282 -15.54 -13.77 -16.11
N PRO A 283 -15.88 -14.63 -17.10
CA PRO A 283 -16.97 -14.36 -18.01
C PRO A 283 -18.29 -14.18 -17.24
N LEU A 284 -19.06 -13.16 -17.58
CA LEU A 284 -20.43 -13.05 -17.09
C LEU A 284 -21.24 -14.25 -17.62
N PRO A 285 -22.15 -14.84 -16.81
CA PRO A 285 -22.94 -16.01 -17.21
C PRO A 285 -23.89 -15.83 -18.42
N SER A 286 -23.87 -14.69 -19.11
CA SER A 286 -25.02 -14.19 -19.86
C SER A 286 -24.98 -14.32 -21.39
N ASP A 287 -23.83 -14.53 -22.04
CA ASP A 287 -23.77 -14.48 -23.51
C ASP A 287 -23.23 -15.78 -24.15
N PRO A 288 -24.13 -16.72 -24.51
CA PRO A 288 -23.78 -17.93 -25.26
C PRO A 288 -23.43 -17.69 -26.74
N GLU A 289 -23.61 -16.47 -27.26
CA GLU A 289 -23.56 -16.22 -28.72
C GLU A 289 -22.28 -15.55 -29.23
N ASP A 290 -21.35 -15.11 -28.38
CA ASP A 290 -20.12 -14.43 -28.80
C ASP A 290 -18.88 -15.34 -28.82
N ALA A 291 -19.09 -16.64 -29.11
CA ALA A 291 -18.02 -17.63 -29.30
C ALA A 291 -17.17 -17.42 -30.57
N GLY A 292 -17.33 -16.28 -31.25
CA GLY A 292 -16.68 -15.95 -32.51
C GLY A 292 -15.34 -15.23 -32.37
N ASP A 293 -15.04 -14.59 -31.24
CA ASP A 293 -13.78 -13.89 -31.04
C ASP A 293 -12.98 -14.49 -29.88
N THR A 294 -11.78 -14.97 -30.20
CA THR A 294 -10.87 -15.72 -29.32
C THR A 294 -10.19 -14.82 -28.29
N HIS A 295 -10.91 -13.93 -27.63
CA HIS A 295 -10.43 -13.27 -26.42
C HIS A 295 -10.48 -14.29 -25.27
N THR A 296 -9.47 -15.16 -25.21
CA THR A 296 -9.23 -15.97 -24.02
C THR A 296 -9.00 -15.01 -22.85
N HIS A 297 -10.01 -14.82 -22.00
CA HIS A 297 -9.89 -14.06 -20.76
C HIS A 297 -8.76 -14.66 -19.92
N LYS A 298 -7.60 -14.01 -19.95
CA LYS A 298 -6.46 -14.40 -19.13
C LYS A 298 -6.69 -13.85 -17.73
N ARG A 299 -6.64 -14.73 -16.74
CA ARG A 299 -6.72 -14.36 -15.33
C ARG A 299 -5.50 -13.50 -14.97
N PRO A 300 -5.61 -12.55 -14.02
CA PRO A 300 -4.51 -11.68 -13.66
C PRO A 300 -3.33 -12.49 -13.11
N LEU A 301 -2.12 -12.01 -13.39
CA LEU A 301 -0.93 -12.42 -12.65
C LEU A 301 -0.88 -11.67 -11.32
N VAL A 302 -0.51 -12.37 -10.25
CA VAL A 302 -0.29 -11.75 -8.93
C VAL A 302 1.21 -11.58 -8.74
N LEU A 303 1.69 -10.34 -8.72
CA LEU A 303 3.10 -10.00 -8.52
C LEU A 303 3.29 -9.50 -7.09
N LEU A 304 4.14 -10.17 -6.32
CA LEU A 304 4.44 -9.81 -4.94
C LEU A 304 5.95 -9.62 -4.77
N ALA A 305 6.36 -8.46 -4.27
CA ALA A 305 7.68 -8.27 -3.69
C ALA A 305 7.63 -8.37 -2.17
N TYR A 306 8.44 -9.27 -1.64
CA TYR A 306 8.42 -9.64 -0.24
C TYR A 306 9.82 -9.57 0.36
N LYS A 307 9.94 -8.98 1.54
CA LYS A 307 11.14 -9.04 2.34
C LYS A 307 10.79 -9.58 3.72
N GLN A 308 11.33 -10.74 4.04
CA GLN A 308 11.05 -11.42 5.30
C GLN A 308 11.52 -10.61 6.50
N ARG A 309 10.60 -10.33 7.42
CA ARG A 309 10.89 -9.78 8.75
C ARG A 309 10.50 -10.75 9.85
N ASP A 310 9.42 -11.48 9.61
CA ASP A 310 8.88 -12.50 10.51
C ASP A 310 8.47 -13.74 9.70
N PRO A 311 8.86 -14.96 10.11
CA PRO A 311 8.41 -16.19 9.44
C PRO A 311 6.88 -16.35 9.32
N ALA A 312 6.09 -15.81 10.25
CA ALA A 312 4.63 -15.88 10.20
C ALA A 312 4.03 -15.14 8.99
N GLU A 313 4.76 -14.18 8.40
CA GLU A 313 4.33 -13.49 7.18
C GLU A 313 4.13 -14.48 6.01
N ARG A 314 4.79 -15.65 6.05
CA ARG A 314 4.66 -16.71 5.03
C ARG A 314 3.29 -17.39 5.02
N GLU A 315 2.49 -17.23 6.06
CA GLU A 315 1.12 -17.77 6.11
C GLU A 315 0.24 -17.25 4.95
N LEU A 316 0.55 -16.07 4.41
CA LEU A 316 -0.16 -15.51 3.26
C LEU A 316 -0.12 -16.44 2.03
N TRP A 317 0.98 -17.15 1.79
CA TRP A 317 1.12 -18.06 0.63
C TRP A 317 0.11 -19.20 0.73
N ASP A 318 0.02 -19.80 1.91
CA ASP A 318 -0.91 -20.87 2.22
C ASP A 318 -2.37 -20.42 2.05
N MET A 319 -2.69 -19.21 2.51
CA MET A 319 -4.05 -18.66 2.39
C MET A 319 -4.41 -18.34 0.93
N LEU A 320 -3.48 -17.75 0.17
CA LEU A 320 -3.67 -17.48 -1.26
C LEU A 320 -3.92 -18.78 -2.04
N GLU A 321 -3.16 -19.84 -1.75
CA GLU A 321 -3.35 -21.14 -2.40
C GLU A 321 -4.72 -21.75 -2.04
N LYS A 322 -5.05 -21.81 -0.75
CA LYS A 322 -6.28 -22.47 -0.28
C LYS A 322 -7.55 -21.72 -0.64
N GLU A 323 -7.54 -20.39 -0.53
CA GLU A 323 -8.76 -19.59 -0.62
C GLU A 323 -8.93 -18.88 -1.95
N ALA A 324 -7.84 -18.46 -2.59
CA ALA A 324 -7.85 -17.79 -3.89
C ALA A 324 -7.44 -18.70 -5.05
N SER A 325 -6.97 -19.93 -4.74
CA SER A 325 -6.35 -20.83 -5.72
C SER A 325 -5.15 -20.20 -6.42
N VAL A 326 -4.44 -19.28 -5.77
CA VAL A 326 -3.25 -18.61 -6.30
C VAL A 326 -2.01 -19.27 -5.72
N GLN A 327 -1.23 -19.92 -6.57
CA GLN A 327 0.06 -20.48 -6.18
C GLN A 327 1.17 -19.50 -6.56
N LEU A 328 1.89 -18.98 -5.57
CA LEU A 328 3.03 -18.07 -5.77
C LEU A 328 4.31 -18.87 -6.00
N GLU A 329 5.07 -18.49 -7.04
CA GLU A 329 6.39 -19.03 -7.36
C GLU A 329 7.44 -17.92 -7.24
N GLN A 330 8.55 -18.20 -6.55
CA GLN A 330 9.65 -17.26 -6.46
C GLN A 330 10.41 -17.25 -7.79
N VAL A 331 10.40 -16.12 -8.48
CA VAL A 331 10.99 -15.97 -9.82
C VAL A 331 12.27 -15.14 -9.82
N GLY A 332 12.60 -14.49 -8.71
CA GLY A 332 13.77 -13.65 -8.59
C GLY A 332 14.00 -13.14 -7.18
N ALA A 333 15.10 -12.41 -7.04
CA ALA A 333 15.45 -11.69 -5.82
C ALA A 333 16.27 -10.45 -6.17
N VAL A 334 16.17 -9.42 -5.33
CA VAL A 334 16.97 -8.20 -5.37
C VAL A 334 17.60 -7.99 -4.00
N ALA A 335 18.83 -7.49 -3.99
CA ALA A 335 19.52 -7.10 -2.76
C ALA A 335 18.64 -6.16 -1.92
N GLY A 336 18.39 -6.50 -0.65
CA GLY A 336 17.62 -5.69 0.31
C GLY A 336 18.51 -5.13 1.43
N ALA A 337 18.08 -4.06 2.10
CA ALA A 337 18.90 -3.49 3.16
C ALA A 337 19.07 -4.46 4.34
N GLY A 338 20.21 -4.46 5.02
CA GLY A 338 20.41 -5.30 6.21
C GLY A 338 20.79 -6.77 5.93
N GLY A 339 20.82 -7.20 4.67
CA GLY A 339 21.37 -8.49 4.23
C GLY A 339 20.33 -9.49 3.72
N ASP A 340 19.05 -9.31 4.07
CA ASP A 340 17.97 -10.13 3.54
C ASP A 340 17.49 -9.55 2.21
N ALA A 341 17.31 -10.43 1.23
CA ALA A 341 16.88 -10.06 -0.10
C ALA A 341 15.38 -9.69 -0.13
N VAL A 342 15.03 -8.84 -1.09
CA VAL A 342 13.65 -8.68 -1.56
C VAL A 342 13.40 -9.78 -2.57
N GLU A 343 12.56 -10.75 -2.21
CA GLU A 343 12.13 -11.83 -3.07
C GLU A 343 11.02 -11.35 -4.01
N ILE A 344 11.05 -11.82 -5.26
CA ILE A 344 10.04 -11.52 -6.27
C ILE A 344 9.25 -12.80 -6.54
N TRP A 345 7.95 -12.74 -6.30
CA TRP A 345 7.02 -13.85 -6.44
C TRP A 345 5.98 -13.54 -7.51
N ILE A 346 5.70 -14.50 -8.39
CA ILE A 346 4.60 -14.41 -9.36
C ILE A 346 3.64 -15.56 -9.11
N GLY A 347 2.37 -15.25 -9.00
CA GLY A 347 1.29 -16.20 -8.89
C GLY A 347 0.36 -16.18 -10.08
N ARG A 348 -0.21 -17.35 -10.33
CA ARG A 348 -1.35 -17.52 -11.24
C ARG A 348 -2.44 -18.26 -10.49
N GLN A 349 -3.69 -17.98 -10.86
CA GLN A 349 -4.77 -18.81 -10.37
C GLN A 349 -4.69 -20.19 -11.02
N SER A 350 -4.54 -21.23 -10.20
CA SER A 350 -4.60 -22.62 -10.62
C SER A 350 -5.96 -22.89 -11.24
N ARG A 351 -5.97 -23.62 -12.37
CA ARG A 351 -7.22 -24.20 -12.87
C ARG A 351 -7.62 -25.27 -11.87
N SER A 352 -8.59 -24.99 -11.02
CA SER A 352 -9.17 -26.01 -10.16
C SER A 352 -9.68 -27.14 -11.06
N SER A 353 -9.03 -28.29 -10.99
CA SER A 353 -9.52 -29.56 -11.55
C SER A 353 -10.76 -30.08 -10.80
N HIS A 354 -11.18 -29.37 -9.75
CA HIS A 354 -12.46 -29.57 -9.09
C HIS A 354 -13.53 -28.82 -9.87
N ALA A 355 -14.09 -29.51 -10.87
CA ALA A 355 -15.44 -29.26 -11.32
C ALA A 355 -16.31 -29.07 -10.08
N CYS A 356 -16.92 -27.90 -9.97
CA CYS A 356 -17.95 -27.62 -8.99
C CYS A 356 -19.07 -28.64 -9.23
N MET A 357 -19.03 -29.77 -8.52
CA MET A 357 -20.19 -30.64 -8.35
C MET A 357 -21.15 -29.85 -7.47
N PHE A 358 -21.90 -28.94 -8.08
CA PHE A 358 -23.21 -28.60 -7.56
C PHE A 358 -24.02 -29.91 -7.51
N PRO A 359 -24.49 -30.37 -6.34
CA PRO A 359 -25.47 -31.42 -6.33
C PRO A 359 -26.76 -30.82 -6.89
N CYS A 360 -27.05 -31.10 -8.18
CA CYS A 360 -28.42 -31.06 -8.66
C CYS A 360 -29.24 -32.00 -7.77
N SER A 361 -29.98 -31.43 -6.83
CA SER A 361 -30.97 -32.17 -6.06
C SER A 361 -32.06 -32.68 -7.02
N PRO A 362 -32.37 -33.98 -7.04
CA PRO A 362 -33.55 -34.47 -7.73
C PRO A 362 -34.77 -34.23 -6.82
N ARG A 363 -35.65 -33.31 -7.19
CA ARG A 363 -37.02 -33.29 -6.67
C ARG A 363 -38.00 -33.58 -7.79
N SER A 364 -38.18 -34.88 -8.05
CA SER A 364 -39.41 -35.43 -8.61
C SER A 364 -40.33 -35.80 -7.45
N PHE A 365 -41.42 -35.04 -7.25
CA PHE A 365 -42.59 -35.52 -6.52
C PHE A 365 -43.55 -36.19 -7.51
N PRO A 366 -44.15 -37.35 -7.17
CA PRO A 366 -45.19 -37.96 -7.98
C PRO A 366 -46.54 -37.33 -7.63
N SER A 367 -47.28 -36.88 -8.64
CA SER A 367 -48.73 -36.64 -8.52
C SER A 367 -49.49 -37.91 -8.93
N PRO A 368 -50.53 -38.32 -8.18
CA PRO A 368 -51.41 -39.42 -8.57
C PRO A 368 -52.38 -38.96 -9.66
N GLY A 369 -52.71 -39.88 -10.58
CA GLY A 369 -53.33 -39.57 -11.86
C GLY A 369 -54.87 -39.52 -11.89
N ILE A 370 -55.35 -39.85 -13.10
CA ILE A 370 -56.73 -40.00 -13.61
C ILE A 370 -57.42 -38.64 -13.88
N TRP A 371 -57.86 -38.24 -15.08
CA TRP A 371 -58.55 -38.95 -16.18
C TRP A 371 -58.20 -38.39 -17.57
N SER A 372 -58.17 -39.27 -18.57
CA SER A 372 -58.13 -38.94 -20.00
C SER A 372 -59.49 -38.44 -20.51
N TRP A 373 -59.54 -37.75 -21.65
CA TRP A 373 -60.41 -38.12 -22.80
C TRP A 373 -59.92 -37.44 -24.10
N LYS A 374 -59.66 -38.30 -25.09
CA LYS A 374 -59.61 -38.20 -26.57
C LYS A 374 -59.76 -36.81 -27.25
N SER A 375 -58.86 -36.51 -28.21
CA SER A 375 -59.10 -36.68 -29.67
C SER A 375 -58.01 -36.01 -30.52
N ALA A 376 -57.54 -36.71 -31.55
CA ALA A 376 -56.71 -36.21 -32.66
C ALA A 376 -57.62 -35.98 -33.90
N PRO A 377 -57.11 -35.70 -35.13
CA PRO A 377 -56.04 -34.79 -35.59
C PRO A 377 -56.52 -33.86 -36.74
N ALA A 378 -55.75 -32.81 -37.09
CA ALA A 378 -55.65 -32.30 -38.49
C ALA A 378 -54.57 -31.20 -38.66
N LYS A 379 -53.67 -31.40 -39.63
CA LYS A 379 -52.98 -30.35 -40.44
C LYS A 379 -53.81 -30.13 -41.74
N PRO A 380 -53.46 -29.27 -42.75
CA PRO A 380 -52.37 -28.27 -42.90
C PRO A 380 -52.84 -26.92 -43.54
N GLY A 381 -51.91 -25.98 -43.75
CA GLY A 381 -52.02 -24.83 -44.67
C GLY A 381 -51.39 -23.58 -44.04
N GLY A 382 -50.42 -22.85 -44.60
CA GLY A 382 -50.03 -22.66 -45.99
C GLY A 382 -50.56 -21.32 -46.49
N ALA A 383 -49.83 -20.21 -46.30
CA ALA A 383 -49.93 -19.00 -47.11
C ALA A 383 -48.83 -17.97 -46.76
N ARG A 384 -48.56 -17.12 -47.74
CA ARG A 384 -47.36 -16.32 -48.01
C ARG A 384 -47.78 -14.85 -48.12
N LEU A 385 -46.80 -13.94 -48.02
CA LEU A 385 -46.66 -12.62 -48.69
C LEU A 385 -46.69 -11.33 -47.85
N LYS A 386 -45.60 -10.58 -48.08
CA LYS A 386 -45.48 -9.12 -48.42
C LYS A 386 -45.53 -8.11 -47.26
N THR A 387 -44.37 -7.53 -46.90
CA THR A 387 -43.71 -6.29 -47.43
C THR A 387 -44.52 -5.01 -47.21
N THR A 388 -43.97 -4.06 -46.46
CA THR A 388 -43.74 -2.65 -46.86
C THR A 388 -43.01 -1.87 -45.76
N ALA A 389 -42.00 -1.09 -46.17
CA ALA A 389 -41.44 0.06 -45.45
C ALA A 389 -42.41 1.27 -45.56
N PRO A 390 -42.27 2.41 -44.83
CA PRO A 390 -41.18 3.37 -45.08
C PRO A 390 -40.68 4.24 -43.89
N ARG A 391 -39.40 4.61 -43.98
CA ARG A 391 -38.69 5.93 -43.90
C ARG A 391 -39.36 7.22 -43.30
N PRO A 392 -38.53 8.26 -42.98
CA PRO A 392 -38.49 8.97 -41.69
C PRO A 392 -38.82 10.48 -41.78
N LEU A 393 -38.77 11.22 -40.66
CA LEU A 393 -38.64 12.68 -40.66
C LEU A 393 -37.84 13.25 -39.48
N ARG A 394 -36.99 14.22 -39.84
CA ARG A 394 -36.15 15.15 -39.07
C ARG A 394 -37.01 16.26 -38.43
N ARG A 395 -36.56 16.87 -37.32
CA ARG A 395 -36.02 18.26 -37.17
C ARG A 395 -36.27 18.91 -35.78
N THR A 396 -35.16 19.30 -35.15
CA THR A 396 -34.82 20.61 -34.49
C THR A 396 -35.56 21.17 -33.26
N SER A 397 -34.76 21.32 -32.19
CA SER A 397 -34.48 22.52 -31.35
C SER A 397 -35.60 23.25 -30.58
N HIS A 398 -35.37 23.57 -29.30
CA HIS A 398 -35.26 24.94 -28.76
C HIS A 398 -34.82 24.95 -27.28
N SER A 399 -34.14 26.02 -26.90
CA SER A 399 -33.52 26.33 -25.60
C SER A 399 -34.50 26.82 -24.52
N ALA A 400 -34.18 26.60 -23.24
CA ALA A 400 -34.31 27.63 -22.17
C ALA A 400 -33.75 27.13 -20.81
N LYS A 401 -32.93 27.98 -20.18
CA LYS A 401 -32.78 28.20 -18.72
C LYS A 401 -33.27 29.65 -18.45
N PRO A 402 -33.55 30.16 -17.22
CA PRO A 402 -32.95 29.82 -15.92
C PRO A 402 -33.87 29.96 -14.66
N TYR A 403 -33.23 29.81 -13.47
CA TYR A 403 -33.53 30.41 -12.14
C TYR A 403 -34.27 29.58 -11.05
N PRO A 404 -34.08 29.90 -9.74
CA PRO A 404 -33.49 28.99 -8.76
C PRO A 404 -34.46 28.60 -7.62
N GLY A 405 -34.16 27.50 -6.91
CA GLY A 405 -34.95 27.06 -5.76
C GLY A 405 -34.07 26.65 -4.58
N ASN A 406 -34.05 27.49 -3.56
CA ASN A 406 -33.65 27.14 -2.19
C ASN A 406 -34.55 26.01 -1.67
N LEU A 407 -33.96 24.95 -1.12
CA LEU A 407 -34.68 24.04 -0.23
C LEU A 407 -33.81 23.61 0.96
N LYS A 408 -34.45 23.74 2.12
CA LYS A 408 -33.91 23.58 3.47
C LYS A 408 -33.65 22.11 3.79
N THR A 409 -32.48 21.89 4.39
CA THR A 409 -32.16 20.94 5.47
C THR A 409 -33.20 19.88 5.83
N GLY A 410 -32.90 18.62 5.49
CA GLY A 410 -33.57 17.41 5.97
C GLY A 410 -32.57 16.44 6.60
N LYS A 411 -32.76 16.22 7.91
CA LYS A 411 -32.32 15.13 8.81
C LYS A 411 -31.36 14.05 8.29
N ALA A 412 -30.23 13.92 8.99
CA ALA A 412 -29.31 12.78 8.98
C ALA A 412 -29.87 11.56 9.74
N PRO A 413 -29.48 10.33 9.39
CA PRO A 413 -29.48 9.20 10.31
C PRO A 413 -28.07 8.82 10.77
N CYS A 414 -27.96 8.60 12.08
CA CYS A 414 -27.06 7.69 12.80
C CYS A 414 -25.60 7.55 12.30
N ARG A 415 -24.69 8.32 12.92
CA ARG A 415 -23.27 7.96 13.01
C ARG A 415 -23.10 6.99 14.19
N GLN A 416 -22.64 5.77 13.93
CA GLN A 416 -21.88 5.01 14.93
C GLN A 416 -20.47 5.60 14.94
N SER A 417 -20.18 6.44 15.94
CA SER A 417 -18.80 6.83 16.25
C SER A 417 -18.11 5.68 16.96
N GLN A 418 -16.96 5.24 16.46
CA GLN A 418 -16.04 4.44 17.27
C GLN A 418 -15.50 5.30 18.41
N THR A 419 -15.79 4.90 19.64
CA THR A 419 -15.33 5.56 20.87
C THR A 419 -14.04 4.86 21.32
N PHE A 420 -12.91 5.57 21.34
CA PHE A 420 -11.73 5.09 22.07
C PHE A 420 -11.97 5.25 23.57
N TRP A 421 -11.95 4.15 24.32
CA TRP A 421 -12.04 4.19 25.78
C TRP A 421 -10.68 4.52 26.38
N LYS A 422 -10.56 5.73 26.94
CA LYS A 422 -9.41 6.15 27.73
C LYS A 422 -9.72 5.87 29.20
N LEU A 423 -9.15 4.80 29.76
CA LEU A 423 -9.23 4.57 31.21
C LEU A 423 -8.12 5.36 31.89
N SER A 424 -8.49 6.38 32.67
CA SER A 424 -7.56 7.15 33.49
C SER A 424 -7.77 6.74 34.95
N THR A 425 -6.88 5.93 35.51
CA THR A 425 -6.96 5.52 36.92
C THR A 425 -6.08 6.45 37.76
N TYR A 426 -6.69 7.10 38.76
CA TYR A 426 -5.96 7.92 39.72
C TYR A 426 -5.45 7.06 40.87
N TYR A 427 -4.17 7.16 41.16
CA TYR A 427 -3.55 6.56 42.33
C TYR A 427 -3.39 7.64 43.40
N ASN A 428 -3.98 7.43 44.59
CA ASN A 428 -3.71 8.23 45.77
C ASN A 428 -2.92 7.37 46.75
N GLU A 429 -1.71 7.81 47.11
CA GLU A 429 -1.02 7.30 48.28
C GLU A 429 -1.71 7.83 49.54
N LEU A 430 -2.05 6.92 50.46
CA LEU A 430 -2.21 7.28 51.85
C LEU A 430 -0.80 7.64 52.36
N ASP A 431 -0.68 8.83 52.94
CA ASP A 431 0.56 9.50 53.37
C ASP A 431 1.33 10.28 52.29
N GLY A 432 0.63 11.29 51.74
CA GLY A 432 1.25 12.60 51.51
C GLY A 432 2.25 12.72 50.36
N GLY A 433 1.75 12.69 49.11
CA GLY A 433 2.34 13.45 48.01
C GLY A 433 2.38 12.78 46.64
N THR A 434 1.78 13.44 45.65
CA THR A 434 1.81 13.23 44.18
C THR A 434 1.01 12.06 43.58
N ALA A 435 -0.06 12.41 42.85
CA ALA A 435 -0.79 11.51 41.97
C ALA A 435 -0.01 11.28 40.67
N THR A 436 0.15 10.02 40.25
CA THR A 436 0.79 9.65 38.98
C THR A 436 -0.26 9.08 38.03
N LEU A 437 -0.33 9.63 36.81
CA LEU A 437 -1.28 9.19 35.78
C LEU A 437 -0.67 8.06 34.94
N LEU A 438 -1.31 6.90 34.94
CA LEU A 438 -0.91 5.76 34.10
C LEU A 438 -1.85 5.67 32.90
N ASN A 439 -1.33 5.84 31.68
CA ASN A 439 -2.09 5.64 30.45
C ASN A 439 -1.76 4.27 29.87
N ILE A 440 -2.76 3.41 29.72
CA ILE A 440 -2.65 2.09 29.09
C ILE A 440 -3.72 2.00 28.00
N ASN A 441 -3.33 1.60 26.79
CA ASN A 441 -4.25 1.30 25.69
C ASN A 441 -4.49 -0.21 25.63
N PHE A 442 -5.75 -0.64 25.56
CA PHE A 442 -6.14 -2.05 25.47
C PHE A 442 -6.79 -2.38 24.11
N ARG A 443 -6.74 -3.66 23.70
CA ARG A 443 -7.60 -4.21 22.64
C ARG A 443 -9.03 -4.42 23.16
N HIS A 444 -9.99 -4.35 22.23
CA HIS A 444 -11.44 -4.23 22.47
C HIS A 444 -12.03 -5.25 23.47
N ASP A 445 -11.53 -6.49 23.48
CA ASP A 445 -12.12 -7.57 24.28
C ASP A 445 -11.69 -7.54 25.76
N ALA A 446 -10.53 -6.96 26.07
CA ALA A 446 -10.01 -6.88 27.44
C ALA A 446 -10.58 -5.68 28.23
N ALA A 447 -10.97 -4.60 27.53
CA ALA A 447 -11.51 -3.39 28.15
C ALA A 447 -12.89 -3.63 28.78
N ASP A 448 -13.72 -4.45 28.13
CA ASP A 448 -15.09 -4.73 28.55
C ASP A 448 -15.18 -5.60 29.81
N ASP A 449 -14.27 -6.56 29.98
CA ASP A 449 -14.22 -7.42 31.17
C ASP A 449 -13.67 -6.67 32.40
N ILE A 450 -12.68 -5.79 32.21
CA ILE A 450 -12.11 -4.97 33.28
C ILE A 450 -13.09 -3.87 33.73
N ALA A 451 -13.86 -3.31 32.81
CA ALA A 451 -14.89 -2.32 33.11
C ALA A 451 -16.06 -2.88 33.94
N ARG A 452 -16.40 -4.17 33.75
CA ARG A 452 -17.50 -4.84 34.47
C ARG A 452 -17.08 -5.38 35.84
N HIS A 453 -15.79 -5.68 36.03
CA HIS A 453 -15.27 -6.21 37.29
C HIS A 453 -13.92 -5.55 37.65
N PRO A 454 -13.89 -4.46 38.43
CA PRO A 454 -12.63 -3.85 38.86
C PRO A 454 -11.79 -4.87 39.62
N LEU A 455 -10.65 -5.24 39.03
CA LEU A 455 -9.73 -6.21 39.62
C LEU A 455 -9.07 -5.57 40.84
N SER A 456 -9.02 -6.31 41.95
CA SER A 456 -8.18 -5.92 43.08
C SER A 456 -6.71 -5.92 42.66
N SER A 457 -5.88 -5.10 43.33
CA SER A 457 -4.45 -4.95 43.02
C SER A 457 -3.70 -6.29 42.95
N ARG A 458 -4.15 -7.29 43.73
CA ARG A 458 -3.61 -8.65 43.74
C ARG A 458 -3.99 -9.46 42.49
N LYS A 459 -5.20 -9.28 41.94
CA LYS A 459 -5.64 -9.98 40.71
C LYS A 459 -4.96 -9.40 39.46
N LEU A 460 -4.82 -8.08 39.38
CA LEU A 460 -4.08 -7.44 38.28
C LEU A 460 -2.60 -7.86 38.28
N ARG A 461 -1.97 -7.92 39.46
CA ARG A 461 -0.60 -8.45 39.63
C ARG A 461 -0.48 -9.89 39.12
N ASN A 462 -1.37 -10.78 39.54
CA ASN A 462 -1.35 -12.18 39.10
C ASN A 462 -1.57 -12.32 37.59
N TYR A 463 -2.46 -11.52 37.00
CA TYR A 463 -2.69 -11.49 35.55
C TYR A 463 -1.45 -11.03 34.80
N LEU A 464 -0.82 -9.94 35.21
CA LEU A 464 0.42 -9.46 34.60
C LEU A 464 1.56 -10.48 34.78
N GLN A 465 1.65 -11.13 35.94
CA GLN A 465 2.67 -12.15 36.18
C GLN A 465 2.43 -13.45 35.39
N GLN A 466 1.18 -13.76 35.07
CA GLN A 466 0.78 -14.86 34.19
C GLN A 466 1.07 -14.54 32.72
N VAL A 467 0.93 -13.27 32.31
CA VAL A 467 1.19 -12.80 30.93
C VAL A 467 2.70 -12.61 30.66
N PHE A 468 3.48 -12.15 31.64
CA PHE A 468 4.89 -11.76 31.46
C PHE A 468 5.88 -12.73 32.13
N GLY A 469 5.51 -14.00 32.28
CA GLY A 469 6.22 -15.00 33.09
C GLY A 469 7.74 -15.03 32.87
N SER A 470 8.50 -14.46 33.82
CA SER A 470 9.89 -14.79 34.22
C SER A 470 10.59 -13.71 35.07
N TYR A 471 9.98 -12.55 35.36
CA TYR A 471 10.63 -11.51 36.19
C TYR A 471 9.98 -11.36 37.58
N PRO A 472 10.76 -11.42 38.69
CA PRO A 472 10.27 -11.01 40.00
C PRO A 472 10.15 -9.48 40.02
N LEU A 473 8.91 -8.99 40.15
CA LEU A 473 8.62 -7.58 40.40
C LEU A 473 8.79 -7.30 41.90
N ASP A 474 9.30 -6.12 42.27
CA ASP A 474 9.29 -5.66 43.67
C ASP A 474 7.87 -5.27 44.14
N ASP A 475 7.73 -4.87 45.40
CA ASP A 475 6.44 -4.52 46.01
C ASP A 475 5.73 -3.35 45.30
N ASP A 476 6.49 -2.56 44.52
CA ASP A 476 6.05 -1.42 43.72
C ASP A 476 5.85 -1.75 42.22
N GLY A 477 6.08 -3.00 41.79
CA GLY A 477 5.84 -3.44 40.42
C GLY A 477 6.94 -3.10 39.41
N PHE A 478 8.16 -2.78 39.85
CA PHE A 478 9.28 -2.46 38.96
C PHE A 478 10.27 -3.64 38.81
N ALA A 479 10.87 -3.77 37.63
CA ALA A 479 12.00 -4.66 37.40
C ALA A 479 13.28 -4.06 38.02
N THR A 480 14.00 -4.85 38.81
CA THR A 480 15.13 -4.35 39.62
C THR A 480 16.43 -4.23 38.81
N GLY A 481 17.01 -3.02 38.74
CA GLY A 481 18.36 -2.80 38.19
C GLY A 481 18.70 -1.36 37.79
N GLY A 482 19.40 -0.61 38.66
CA GLY A 482 20.26 0.54 38.29
C GLY A 482 19.60 1.91 38.09
N ARG A 483 20.20 2.95 38.69
CA ARG A 483 19.68 4.33 38.74
C ARG A 483 19.67 5.04 37.38
N HIS A 484 18.55 4.95 36.67
CA HIS A 484 17.88 5.98 35.85
C HIS A 484 16.67 5.27 35.20
N LYS A 485 15.46 5.49 35.73
CA LYS A 485 14.27 4.70 35.38
C LYS A 485 13.71 5.11 34.00
N HIS A 486 14.24 4.52 32.94
CA HIS A 486 13.48 4.18 31.73
C HIS A 486 13.32 2.65 31.73
N THR A 487 12.09 2.15 31.83
CA THR A 487 11.84 0.71 31.76
C THR A 487 11.75 0.29 30.30
N LEU A 488 12.81 -0.35 29.78
CA LEU A 488 12.77 -1.09 28.52
C LEU A 488 12.43 -2.56 28.86
N LEU A 489 11.21 -2.98 28.55
CA LEU A 489 10.89 -4.40 28.46
C LEU A 489 11.24 -4.86 27.04
N LYS A 490 12.29 -5.67 26.93
CA LYS A 490 12.56 -6.44 25.71
C LYS A 490 11.98 -7.84 25.89
N SER A 491 10.99 -8.16 25.08
CA SER A 491 10.72 -9.52 24.63
C SER A 491 11.14 -9.57 23.16
N ASP A 492 11.77 -10.66 22.72
CA ASP A 492 12.11 -10.87 21.30
C ASP A 492 10.86 -11.08 20.43
N GLU A 493 9.69 -11.11 21.04
CA GLU A 493 8.39 -11.05 20.38
C GLU A 493 7.56 -9.94 21.06
N ILE A 494 7.21 -8.90 20.30
CA ILE A 494 6.35 -7.75 20.66
C ILE A 494 7.05 -6.61 21.45
N GLU A 495 7.30 -5.48 20.76
CA GLU A 495 7.64 -4.19 21.40
C GLU A 495 6.37 -3.47 21.89
N ILE A 496 6.21 -3.32 23.22
CA ILE A 496 5.19 -2.42 23.83
C ILE A 496 5.92 -1.29 24.54
N TYR A 497 5.59 -0.04 24.19
CA TYR A 497 6.14 1.16 24.83
C TYR A 497 5.19 1.70 25.91
N PHE A 498 5.70 1.94 27.11
CA PHE A 498 5.01 2.69 28.17
C PHE A 498 5.60 4.09 28.28
N HIS A 499 4.75 5.12 28.18
CA HIS A 499 5.14 6.51 28.44
C HIS A 499 4.69 6.93 29.84
N LEU A 500 5.64 7.12 30.75
CA LEU A 500 5.44 7.80 32.02
C LEU A 500 5.89 9.26 31.88
N SER A 501 4.98 10.22 32.03
CA SER A 501 5.31 11.65 32.06
C SER A 501 5.03 12.23 33.44
N ARG A 502 6.04 12.88 34.03
CA ARG A 502 5.86 13.73 35.22
C ARG A 502 5.33 15.08 34.76
N GLN A 503 4.12 15.44 35.18
CA GLN A 503 3.63 16.82 35.07
C GLN A 503 4.03 17.60 36.34
N PRO A 504 4.49 18.85 36.22
CA PRO A 504 4.68 19.70 37.40
C PRO A 504 3.31 20.06 37.99
N SER A 505 3.20 19.97 39.31
CA SER A 505 2.02 20.38 40.07
C SER A 505 1.76 21.88 39.86
N GLY A 506 0.68 22.22 39.14
CA GLY A 506 0.05 23.52 39.28
C GLY A 506 -0.62 23.60 40.64
N GLU A 507 -0.43 24.72 41.34
CA GLU A 507 -1.08 25.01 42.62
C GLU A 507 -2.61 25.03 42.46
N LEU A 508 -3.28 24.53 43.51
CA LEU A 508 -4.71 24.27 43.66
C LEU A 508 -5.63 25.47 43.40
#